data_AF-A0A8H1LJL7-F1
#
_entry.id   AF-A0A8H1LJL7-F1
#
_cell.length_a   1.000
_cell.length_b   1.000
_cell.length_c   1.000
_cell.angle_alpha   90.00
_cell.angle_beta   90.00
_cell.angle_gamma   90.00
#
_symmetry.space_group_name_H-M   'P 1'
#
loop_
_entity.id
_entity.type
_entity.pdbx_description
1 polymer ?
#
loop_
_entity_poly.entity_id
_entity_poly.type
_entity_poly.pdbx_seq_one_letter_code
_entity_poly.pdbx_strand_id
1 'polypeptide(L)'
;MTFTFIPPVPAEQIRQLPTRDVALLLLRHLAGGTGFLQYGGTMGSARQAFQDEPDTEVLVDRLSDAWAWLEAHALLSRVPSQSEAFRQLSRDGRNLAEDPEGITRFEVRQRLSGPLHPALEDTVRTNFDL
;
A
#
# COMPACT_ATOMS: atom_id res chain seq x y z
N MET A 1 -15.15 16.31 23.11
CA MET A 1 -14.46 15.05 22.77
C MET A 1 -13.25 15.42 21.95
N THR A 2 -12.04 15.11 22.42
CA THR A 2 -10.82 15.34 21.64
C THR A 2 -10.59 14.09 20.81
N PHE A 3 -10.68 14.20 19.49
CA PHE A 3 -10.34 13.09 18.59
C PHE A 3 -8.83 13.13 18.34
N THR A 4 -8.15 12.04 18.67
CA THR A 4 -6.73 11.87 18.34
C THR A 4 -6.63 11.24 16.97
N PHE A 5 -6.08 11.98 16.01
CA PHE A 5 -5.78 11.46 14.68
C PHE A 5 -4.42 10.75 14.72
N ILE A 6 -4.41 9.49 14.32
CA ILE A 6 -3.18 8.68 14.25
C ILE A 6 -2.74 8.68 12.78
N PRO A 7 -1.49 9.06 12.47
CA PRO A 7 -1.03 9.06 11.10
C PRO A 7 -0.91 7.61 10.58
N PRO A 8 -1.25 7.35 9.31
CA PRO A 8 -1.18 5.99 8.76
C PRO A 8 0.25 5.47 8.64
N VAL A 9 1.21 6.37 8.43
CA VAL A 9 2.65 6.11 8.42
C VAL A 9 3.32 7.26 9.19
N PRO A 10 4.30 6.99 10.08
CA PRO A 10 5.07 8.02 10.76
C PRO A 10 5.69 9.04 9.81
N ALA A 11 5.64 10.34 10.15
CA ALA A 11 6.15 11.43 9.30
C ALA A 11 7.60 11.21 8.86
N GLU A 12 8.47 10.80 9.78
CA GLU A 12 9.88 10.58 9.47
C GLU A 12 10.10 9.44 8.46
N GLN A 13 9.29 8.38 8.53
CA GLN A 13 9.33 7.29 7.55
C GLN A 13 8.86 7.77 6.18
N ILE A 14 7.81 8.60 6.14
CA ILE A 14 7.35 9.20 4.88
C ILE A 14 8.47 10.04 4.25
N ARG A 15 9.25 10.81 5.02
CA ARG A 15 10.35 11.63 4.50
C ARG A 15 11.50 10.80 3.91
N GLN A 16 11.90 9.76 4.61
CA GLN A 16 13.14 9.03 4.30
C GLN A 16 12.93 7.90 3.29
N LEU A 17 11.76 7.26 3.30
CA LEU A 17 11.53 6.04 2.53
C LEU A 17 11.07 6.34 1.11
N PRO A 18 11.43 5.50 0.13
CA PRO A 18 10.89 5.60 -1.22
C PRO A 18 9.38 5.33 -1.23
N THR A 19 8.66 5.83 -2.25
CA THR A 19 7.20 5.73 -2.38
C THR A 19 6.67 4.31 -2.17
N ARG A 20 7.37 3.31 -2.70
CA ARG A 20 7.03 1.89 -2.52
C ARG A 20 6.98 1.50 -1.04
N ASP A 21 8.01 1.83 -0.28
CA ASP A 21 8.11 1.39 1.12
C ASP A 21 7.07 2.12 1.99
N VAL A 22 6.82 3.40 1.68
CA VAL A 22 5.69 4.14 2.27
C VAL A 22 4.36 3.48 1.92
N ALA A 23 4.17 3.02 0.68
CA ALA A 23 2.96 2.32 0.25
C ALA A 23 2.75 1.01 1.01
N LEU A 24 3.81 0.25 1.27
CA LEU A 24 3.71 -1.01 2.01
C LEU A 24 3.38 -0.77 3.49
N LEU A 25 3.92 0.29 4.10
CA LEU A 25 3.53 0.72 5.45
C LEU A 25 2.07 1.19 5.49
N LEU A 26 1.65 1.96 4.48
CA LEU A 26 0.26 2.38 4.32
C LEU A 26 -0.68 1.17 4.16
N LEU A 27 -0.31 0.17 3.34
CA LEU A 27 -1.08 -1.06 3.15
C LEU A 27 -1.30 -1.79 4.48
N ARG A 28 -0.26 -1.90 5.31
CA ARG A 28 -0.36 -2.50 6.65
C ARG A 28 -1.31 -1.74 7.54
N HIS A 29 -1.24 -0.42 7.54
CA HIS A 29 -2.19 0.41 8.29
C HIS A 29 -3.63 0.18 7.81
N LEU A 30 -3.86 0.21 6.50
CA LEU A 30 -5.18 -0.01 5.89
C LEU A 30 -5.75 -1.40 6.20
N ALA A 31 -4.89 -2.42 6.29
CA ALA A 31 -5.30 -3.79 6.67
C ALA A 31 -5.81 -3.89 8.11
N GLY A 32 -5.34 -3.03 9.01
CA GLY A 32 -5.82 -2.97 10.40
C GLY A 32 -7.15 -2.24 10.57
N GLY A 33 -7.63 -1.55 9.55
CA GLY A 33 -8.90 -0.82 9.56
C GLY A 33 -10.12 -1.72 9.38
N THR A 34 -11.26 -1.30 9.91
CA THR A 34 -12.55 -1.94 9.66
C THR A 34 -13.33 -1.20 8.57
N GLY A 35 -13.85 -1.90 7.57
CA GLY A 35 -14.73 -1.35 6.55
C GLY A 35 -14.05 -1.01 5.22
N PHE A 36 -14.75 -0.23 4.39
CA PHE A 36 -14.24 0.19 3.08
C PHE A 36 -13.32 1.40 3.22
N LEU A 37 -12.28 1.41 2.40
CA LEU A 37 -11.28 2.46 2.37
C LEU A 37 -11.74 3.58 1.44
N GLN A 38 -11.44 4.82 1.79
CA GLN A 38 -11.74 5.98 0.96
C GLN A 38 -10.52 6.90 0.92
N TYR A 39 -10.06 7.25 -0.29
CA TYR A 39 -8.89 8.09 -0.49
C TYR A 39 -9.02 9.43 0.26
N GLY A 40 -10.11 10.17 0.02
CA GLY A 40 -10.32 11.49 0.62
C GLY A 40 -10.38 11.44 2.16
N GLY A 41 -11.03 10.42 2.73
CA GLY A 41 -11.08 10.24 4.18
C GLY A 41 -9.72 9.88 4.79
N THR A 42 -8.93 9.06 4.08
CA THR A 42 -7.58 8.68 4.48
C THR A 42 -6.64 9.88 4.46
N MET A 43 -6.60 10.63 3.35
CA MET A 43 -5.73 11.81 3.22
C MET A 43 -6.18 12.96 4.14
N GLY A 44 -7.48 13.15 4.31
CA GLY A 44 -8.02 14.12 5.27
C GLY A 44 -7.61 13.81 6.71
N SER A 45 -7.70 12.54 7.11
CA SER A 45 -7.30 12.09 8.45
C SER A 45 -5.78 12.19 8.66
N ALA A 46 -4.99 11.86 7.64
CA ALA A 46 -3.54 12.05 7.65
C ALA A 46 -3.15 13.53 7.80
N ARG A 47 -3.81 14.43 7.05
CA ARG A 47 -3.59 15.88 7.18
C ARG A 47 -3.86 16.38 8.60
N GLN A 48 -4.92 15.89 9.26
CA GLN A 48 -5.20 16.21 10.66
C GLN A 48 -4.12 15.65 11.60
N ALA A 49 -3.64 14.42 11.35
CA ALA A 49 -2.60 13.79 12.16
C ALA A 49 -1.24 14.51 12.04
N PHE A 50 -0.96 15.14 10.90
CA PHE A 50 0.29 15.87 10.65
C PHE A 50 0.20 17.37 10.91
N GLN A 51 -0.90 17.90 11.46
CA GLN A 51 -1.13 19.35 11.58
C GLN A 51 0.01 20.15 12.26
N ASP A 52 0.79 19.49 13.12
CA ASP A 52 1.91 20.08 13.85
C ASP A 52 3.26 19.90 13.13
N GLU A 53 3.30 19.16 12.02
CA GLU A 53 4.48 18.97 11.19
C GLU A 53 4.69 20.18 10.25
N PRO A 54 5.92 20.72 10.15
CA PRO A 54 6.20 21.91 9.35
C PRO A 54 5.99 21.72 7.84
N ASP A 55 5.99 20.47 7.37
CA ASP A 55 5.88 20.03 5.99
C ASP A 55 4.62 19.17 5.74
N THR A 56 3.54 19.43 6.50
CA THR A 56 2.26 18.70 6.44
C THR A 56 1.82 18.31 5.01
N GLU A 57 1.74 19.28 4.09
CA GLU A 57 1.25 19.01 2.73
C GLU A 57 2.21 18.09 1.94
N VAL A 58 3.52 18.21 2.14
CA VAL A 58 4.51 17.32 1.51
C VAL A 58 4.33 15.88 2.02
N LEU A 59 4.05 15.70 3.31
CA LEU A 59 3.78 14.37 3.87
C LEU A 59 2.50 13.76 3.28
N VAL A 60 1.45 14.56 3.14
CA VAL A 60 0.17 14.13 2.55
C VAL A 60 0.33 13.79 1.07
N ASP A 61 1.06 14.59 0.30
CA ASP A 61 1.35 14.32 -1.12
C ASP A 61 2.10 13.00 -1.29
N ARG A 62 3.10 12.73 -0.45
CA ARG A 62 3.84 11.46 -0.48
C ARG A 62 2.98 10.26 -0.09
N LEU A 63 2.01 10.43 0.81
CA LEU A 63 1.01 9.39 1.08
C LEU A 63 0.04 9.20 -0.09
N SER A 64 -0.31 10.27 -0.80
CA SER A 64 -1.09 10.18 -2.04
C SER A 64 -0.36 9.36 -3.10
N ASP A 65 0.93 9.62 -3.32
CA ASP A 65 1.76 8.82 -4.24
C ASP A 65 1.80 7.34 -3.81
N ALA A 66 1.93 7.10 -2.50
CA ALA A 66 1.92 5.77 -1.93
C ALA A 66 0.57 5.05 -2.18
N TRP A 67 -0.56 5.74 -2.04
CA TRP A 67 -1.88 5.20 -2.38
C TRP A 67 -2.00 4.87 -3.87
N ALA A 68 -1.58 5.79 -4.75
CA ALA A 68 -1.60 5.59 -6.19
C ALA A 68 -0.73 4.38 -6.59
N TRP A 69 0.41 4.19 -5.92
CA TRP A 69 1.24 3.01 -6.10
C TRP A 69 0.47 1.72 -5.75
N LEU A 70 -0.25 1.68 -4.62
CA LEU A 70 -1.06 0.51 -4.26
C LEU A 70 -2.16 0.19 -5.29
N GLU A 71 -2.80 1.22 -5.85
CA GLU A 71 -3.81 1.05 -6.91
C GLU A 71 -3.19 0.53 -8.21
N ALA A 72 -2.05 1.11 -8.64
CA ALA A 72 -1.33 0.70 -9.84
C ALA A 72 -0.85 -0.75 -9.77
N HIS A 73 -0.61 -1.26 -8.56
CA HIS A 73 -0.19 -2.64 -8.30
C HIS A 73 -1.35 -3.58 -7.97
N ALA A 74 -2.60 -3.14 -8.15
CA ALA A 74 -3.82 -3.91 -7.88
C ALA A 74 -3.92 -4.47 -6.44
N LEU A 75 -3.25 -3.82 -5.48
CA LEU A 75 -3.33 -4.17 -4.05
C LEU A 75 -4.59 -3.59 -3.40
N LEU A 76 -5.16 -2.56 -4.02
CA LEU A 76 -6.48 -2.05 -3.73
C LEU A 76 -7.42 -2.37 -4.90
N SER A 77 -8.65 -2.74 -4.58
CA SER A 77 -9.70 -3.04 -5.56
C SER A 77 -10.93 -2.18 -5.29
N ARG A 78 -11.72 -1.93 -6.34
CA ARG A 78 -13.04 -1.31 -6.19
C ARG A 78 -13.97 -2.25 -5.42
N VAL A 79 -14.96 -1.65 -4.76
CA VAL A 79 -16.02 -2.39 -4.07
C VAL A 79 -17.26 -2.37 -4.97
N PRO A 80 -17.71 -3.51 -5.54
CA PRO A 80 -18.79 -3.52 -6.53
C PRO A 80 -20.12 -2.94 -6.04
N SER A 81 -20.37 -2.96 -4.73
CA SER A 81 -21.60 -2.45 -4.11
C SER A 81 -21.52 -0.97 -3.68
N GLN A 82 -20.41 -0.28 -3.94
CA GLN A 82 -20.17 1.10 -3.51
C GLN A 82 -19.85 2.00 -4.70
N SER A 83 -19.83 3.31 -4.44
CA SER A 83 -19.40 4.28 -5.45
C SER A 83 -17.90 4.12 -5.78
N GLU A 84 -17.47 4.76 -6.87
CA GLU A 84 -16.09 4.73 -7.34
C GLU A 84 -15.06 5.31 -6.36
N ALA A 85 -15.50 5.99 -5.30
CA ALA A 85 -14.61 6.55 -4.28
C ALA A 85 -14.08 5.47 -3.31
N PHE A 86 -14.74 4.31 -3.24
CA PHE A 86 -14.44 3.28 -2.27
C PHE A 86 -13.48 2.22 -2.81
N ARG A 87 -12.62 1.75 -1.92
CA ARG A 87 -11.69 0.64 -2.12
C ARG A 87 -11.83 -0.39 -1.02
N GLN A 88 -11.32 -1.57 -1.31
CA GLN A 88 -11.03 -2.62 -0.34
C GLN A 88 -9.65 -3.19 -0.68
N LEU A 89 -9.00 -3.85 0.28
CA LEU A 89 -7.81 -4.63 -0.05
C LEU A 89 -8.21 -5.72 -1.05
N SER A 90 -7.41 -5.87 -2.10
CA SER A 90 -7.54 -7.02 -3.00
C SER A 90 -7.12 -8.30 -2.28
N ARG A 91 -7.29 -9.46 -2.92
CA ARG A 91 -6.77 -10.71 -2.38
C ARG A 91 -5.25 -10.62 -2.15
N ASP A 92 -4.53 -10.11 -3.15
CA ASP A 92 -3.08 -9.96 -3.08
C ASP A 92 -2.66 -8.91 -2.05
N GLY A 93 -3.41 -7.80 -1.95
CA GLY A 93 -3.21 -6.79 -0.92
C GLY A 93 -3.35 -7.33 0.50
N ARG A 94 -4.34 -8.20 0.76
CA ARG A 94 -4.50 -8.86 2.08
C ARG A 94 -3.35 -9.81 2.37
N ASN A 95 -3.04 -10.71 1.43
CA ASN A 95 -1.93 -11.66 1.58
C ASN A 95 -0.61 -10.94 1.88
N LEU A 96 -0.36 -9.83 1.18
CA LEU A 96 0.85 -9.02 1.35
C LEU A 96 0.89 -8.28 2.69
N ALA A 97 -0.26 -7.85 3.22
CA ALA A 97 -0.33 -7.19 4.51
C ALA A 97 -0.09 -8.16 5.68
N GLU A 98 -0.53 -9.42 5.53
CA GLU A 98 -0.41 -10.48 6.53
C GLU A 98 1.00 -11.09 6.62
N ASP A 99 1.77 -11.07 5.52
CA ASP A 99 3.10 -11.68 5.44
C ASP A 99 4.22 -10.65 5.18
N PRO A 100 5.08 -10.35 6.19
CA PRO A 100 6.26 -9.51 6.02
C PRO A 100 7.25 -9.99 4.94
N GLU A 101 7.35 -11.30 4.71
CA GLU A 101 8.18 -11.89 3.65
C GLU A 101 7.47 -11.89 2.28
N GLY A 102 6.16 -11.64 2.28
CA GLY A 102 5.30 -11.55 1.10
C GLY A 102 5.72 -10.44 0.14
N ILE A 103 6.39 -9.39 0.64
CA ILE A 103 6.96 -8.31 -0.16
C ILE A 103 8.01 -8.86 -1.13
N THR A 104 8.91 -9.71 -0.64
CA THR A 104 9.94 -10.34 -1.47
C THR A 104 9.29 -11.23 -2.52
N ARG A 105 8.27 -12.02 -2.14
CA ARG A 105 7.56 -12.90 -3.09
C ARG A 105 6.79 -12.10 -4.16
N PHE A 106 6.15 -11.00 -3.77
CA PHE A 106 5.46 -10.09 -4.68
C PHE A 106 6.41 -9.46 -5.70
N GLU A 107 7.56 -8.95 -5.26
CA GLU A 107 8.58 -8.39 -6.14
C GLU A 107 9.14 -9.42 -7.11
N VAL A 108 9.44 -10.61 -6.59
CA VAL A 108 9.98 -11.71 -7.39
C VAL A 108 8.96 -12.11 -8.46
N ARG A 109 7.67 -12.19 -8.12
CA ARG A 109 6.60 -12.44 -9.08
C ARG A 109 6.47 -11.37 -10.15
N GLN A 110 6.59 -10.09 -9.80
CA GLN A 110 6.54 -9.01 -10.79
C GLN A 110 7.76 -8.95 -11.71
N ARG A 111 8.96 -9.26 -11.19
CA ARG A 111 10.19 -9.27 -12.00
C ARG A 111 10.28 -10.50 -12.89
N LEU A 112 9.73 -11.63 -12.44
CA LEU A 112 9.79 -12.91 -13.15
C LEU A 112 8.54 -13.22 -13.97
N SER A 113 7.54 -12.33 -14.01
CA SER A 113 6.34 -12.52 -14.84
C SER A 113 6.59 -12.32 -16.33
N GLY A 114 7.80 -11.89 -16.73
CA GLY A 114 8.21 -11.79 -18.13
C GLY A 114 8.78 -13.11 -18.69
N PRO A 115 9.12 -13.16 -19.99
CA PRO A 115 9.79 -14.31 -20.59
C PRO A 115 11.09 -14.59 -19.85
N LEU A 116 11.18 -15.76 -19.22
CA LEU A 116 12.39 -16.24 -18.58
C LEU A 116 13.27 -16.93 -19.62
N HIS A 117 14.58 -16.88 -19.41
CA HIS A 117 15.51 -17.70 -20.19
C HIS A 117 15.20 -19.18 -19.91
N PRO A 118 15.16 -20.08 -20.93
CA PRO A 118 14.74 -21.47 -20.75
C PRO A 118 15.50 -22.23 -19.65
N ALA A 119 16.80 -21.94 -19.48
CA ALA A 119 17.63 -22.54 -18.43
C ALA A 119 17.22 -22.18 -16.99
N LEU A 120 16.40 -21.13 -16.81
CA LEU A 120 15.91 -20.67 -15.52
C LEU A 120 14.44 -21.05 -15.30
N GLU A 121 13.72 -21.43 -16.35
CA GLU A 121 12.27 -21.55 -16.32
C GLU A 121 11.79 -22.63 -15.34
N ASP A 122 12.39 -23.83 -15.39
CA ASP A 122 12.03 -24.94 -14.51
C ASP A 122 12.38 -24.68 -13.04
N THR A 123 13.55 -24.10 -12.76
CA THR A 123 14.01 -23.90 -11.37
C THR A 123 13.28 -22.72 -10.71
N VAL A 124 12.99 -21.68 -11.47
CA VAL A 124 12.44 -20.43 -10.94
C VAL A 124 10.93 -20.51 -10.78
N ARG A 125 10.19 -21.12 -11.73
CA ARG A 125 8.74 -21.23 -11.60
C ARG A 125 8.31 -22.11 -10.42
N THR A 126 9.01 -23.22 -10.20
CA THR A 126 8.71 -24.14 -9.08
C THR A 126 9.00 -23.52 -7.71
N ASN A 127 10.04 -22.69 -7.58
CA ASN A 127 10.42 -22.09 -6.29
C ASN A 127 9.56 -20.88 -5.90
N PHE A 128 8.87 -20.25 -6.85
CA PHE A 128 8.10 -19.02 -6.62
C PHE A 128 6.60 -19.15 -6.92
N ASP A 129 6.11 -20.37 -7.17
CA ASP A 129 4.72 -20.67 -7.55
C ASP A 129 4.20 -19.75 -8.69
N LEU A 130 4.99 -19.64 -9.77
CA LEU A 130 4.70 -18.78 -10.94
C LEU A 130 3.95 -19.47 -12.07
#